data_AF-A0A7Y5GKT2-F1
#
_entry.id   AF-A0A7Y5GKT2-F1
#
_cell.length_a   1.000
_cell.length_b   1.000
_cell.length_c   1.000
_cell.angle_alpha   90.00
_cell.angle_beta   90.00
_cell.angle_gamma   90.00
#
_symmetry.space_group_name_H-M   'P 1'
#
loop_
_entity.id
_entity.type
_entity.pdbx_description
1 polymer ?
#
loop_
_entity_poly.entity_id
_entity_poly.type
_entity_poly.pdbx_seq_one_letter_code
_entity_poly.pdbx_strand_id
1 'polypeptide(L)'
;MNDILIFSEENLLKQLDDAEYKLGFYRVRFYTRSGVLSNAKTDEVSDFYLYPSGGTLRDANFNIVFYSSKFDTYRGFKVRTK
;
A
#
# COMPACT_ATOMS: atom_id res chain seq x y z
N MET A 1 11.04 3.44 -16.68
CA MET A 1 9.70 3.82 -16.20
C MET A 1 9.17 2.62 -15.42
N ASN A 2 9.31 2.59 -14.09
CA ASN A 2 8.80 1.50 -13.27
C ASN A 2 7.30 1.72 -13.08
N ASP A 3 6.50 0.70 -13.40
CA ASP A 3 5.05 0.74 -13.22
C ASP A 3 4.71 0.85 -11.73
N ILE A 4 3.89 1.83 -11.36
CA ILE A 4 3.53 2.13 -9.96
C ILE A 4 2.73 1.00 -9.30
N LEU A 5 2.11 0.11 -10.11
CA LEU A 5 1.36 -1.03 -9.62
C LEU A 5 2.27 -2.25 -9.31
N ILE A 6 3.56 -2.21 -9.64
CA ILE A 6 4.50 -3.24 -9.17
C ILE A 6 4.78 -3.02 -7.68
N PHE A 7 4.67 -4.08 -6.86
CA PHE A 7 4.89 -3.92 -5.43
C PHE A 7 6.35 -3.60 -5.10
N SER A 8 6.56 -2.45 -4.46
CA SER A 8 7.81 -2.02 -3.82
C SER A 8 7.49 -0.96 -2.76
N GLU A 9 8.38 -0.76 -1.79
CA GLU A 9 8.21 0.32 -0.79
C GLU A 9 8.13 1.71 -1.45
N GLU A 10 8.93 1.94 -2.50
CA GLU A 10 8.95 3.20 -3.25
C GLU A 10 7.60 3.46 -3.94
N ASN A 11 7.06 2.45 -4.61
CA ASN A 11 5.78 2.57 -5.30
C ASN A 11 4.61 2.70 -4.31
N LEU A 12 4.69 2.05 -3.15
CA LEU A 12 3.73 2.27 -2.07
C LEU A 12 3.72 3.73 -1.64
N LEU A 13 4.88 4.32 -1.33
CA LEU A 13 4.98 5.72 -0.94
C LEU A 13 4.42 6.65 -2.02
N LYS A 14 4.76 6.40 -3.29
CA LYS A 14 4.24 7.18 -4.43
C LYS A 14 2.72 7.11 -4.54
N GLN A 15 2.11 5.95 -4.29
CA GLN A 15 0.65 5.84 -4.29
C GLN A 15 0.03 6.61 -3.11
N LEU A 16 0.70 6.67 -1.95
CA LEU A 16 0.22 7.40 -0.79
C LEU A 16 0.21 8.93 -0.99
N ASP A 17 1.01 9.46 -1.90
CA ASP A 17 1.02 10.90 -2.20
C ASP A 17 -0.34 11.41 -2.69
N ASP A 18 -1.10 10.57 -3.40
CA ASP A 18 -2.42 10.89 -3.96
C ASP A 18 -3.55 9.98 -3.44
N ALA A 19 -3.26 9.07 -2.49
CA ALA A 19 -4.25 8.12 -1.99
C ALA A 19 -5.30 8.80 -1.10
N GLU A 20 -6.57 8.45 -1.32
CA GLU A 20 -7.66 8.87 -0.43
C GLU A 20 -7.49 8.19 0.94
N TYR A 21 -7.46 9.00 1.99
CA TYR A 21 -7.56 8.53 3.38
C TYR A 21 -9.02 8.43 3.79
N LYS A 22 -9.48 7.20 4.08
CA LYS A 22 -10.87 6.93 4.44
C LYS A 22 -10.95 5.82 5.47
N LEU A 23 -11.82 5.98 6.47
CA LEU A 23 -12.09 4.98 7.52
C LEU A 23 -10.82 4.43 8.22
N GLY A 24 -9.79 5.27 8.37
CA GLY A 24 -8.57 4.87 9.07
C GLY A 24 -7.50 4.22 8.20
N PHE A 25 -7.66 4.17 6.87
CA PHE A 25 -6.66 3.59 5.95
C PHE A 25 -6.49 4.42 4.67
N TYR A 26 -5.36 4.19 4.00
CA TYR A 26 -5.14 4.59 2.60
C TYR A 26 -5.38 3.40 1.68
N ARG A 27 -6.11 3.61 0.58
CA ARG A 27 -6.28 2.57 -0.45
C ARG A 27 -5.15 2.64 -1.47
N VAL A 28 -4.52 1.50 -1.75
CA VAL A 28 -3.46 1.35 -2.75
C VAL A 28 -3.72 0.11 -3.60
N ARG A 29 -3.10 0.02 -4.78
CA ARG A 29 -3.31 -1.06 -5.74
C ARG A 29 -1.99 -1.64 -6.22
N PHE A 30 -1.92 -2.96 -6.29
CA PHE A 30 -0.73 -3.65 -6.81
C PHE A 30 -1.11 -4.83 -7.70
N TYR A 31 -0.22 -5.15 -8.63
CA TYR A 31 -0.24 -6.40 -9.36
C TYR A 31 -0.17 -7.56 -8.39
N THR A 32 -0.99 -8.57 -8.66
CA THR A 32 -1.02 -9.81 -7.89
C THR A 32 -0.87 -11.02 -8.79
N ARG A 33 -0.48 -12.14 -8.20
CA ARG A 33 -0.60 -13.45 -8.82
C ARG A 33 -1.16 -14.39 -7.76
N SER A 34 -2.36 -14.89 -7.99
CA SER A 34 -3.00 -15.84 -7.05
C SER A 34 -3.11 -15.26 -5.64
N GLY A 35 -3.48 -13.97 -5.54
CA GLY A 35 -3.66 -13.25 -4.28
C GLY A 35 -2.37 -12.78 -3.58
N VAL A 36 -1.19 -13.05 -4.14
CA VAL A 36 0.09 -12.59 -3.60
C VAL A 36 0.60 -11.38 -4.38
N LEU A 37 1.17 -10.40 -3.68
CA LEU A 37 1.83 -9.24 -4.29
C LEU A 37 2.90 -9.67 -5.31
N SER A 38 2.89 -9.03 -6.48
CA SER A 38 3.82 -9.31 -7.56
C SER A 38 4.84 -8.19 -7.71
N ASN A 39 6.10 -8.55 -7.89
CA ASN A 39 7.18 -7.64 -8.27
C ASN A 39 7.33 -7.46 -9.79
N ALA A 40 6.38 -8.00 -10.57
CA ALA A 40 6.29 -7.86 -12.01
C ALA A 40 4.83 -7.59 -12.42
N LYS A 41 4.63 -7.06 -13.63
CA LYS A 41 3.28 -6.90 -14.19
C LYS A 41 2.60 -8.25 -14.32
N THR A 42 1.32 -8.27 -14.02
CA THR A 42 0.44 -9.43 -14.17
C THR A 42 -0.91 -8.97 -14.72
N ASP A 43 -1.78 -9.94 -15.01
CA ASP A 43 -3.13 -9.66 -15.50
C ASP A 43 -4.12 -9.35 -14.36
N GLU A 44 -3.66 -9.46 -13.11
CA GLU A 44 -4.47 -9.24 -11.90
C GLU A 44 -3.95 -8.04 -11.13
N VAL A 45 -4.86 -7.13 -10.75
CA VAL A 45 -4.57 -6.01 -9.84
C VAL A 45 -5.55 -6.09 -8.68
N SER A 46 -5.01 -6.03 -7.46
CA SER A 46 -5.81 -6.10 -6.24
C SER A 46 -5.70 -4.82 -5.43
N ASP A 47 -6.75 -4.52 -4.68
CA ASP A 47 -6.78 -3.44 -3.69
C ASP A 47 -6.16 -3.89 -2.37
N PHE A 48 -5.46 -2.96 -1.73
CA PHE A 48 -4.88 -3.12 -0.41
C PHE A 48 -5.16 -1.88 0.44
N TYR A 49 -5.15 -2.08 1.75
CA TYR A 49 -5.50 -1.06 2.74
C TYR A 49 -4.34 -0.86 3.70
N LEU A 50 -3.67 0.29 3.58
CA LEU A 50 -2.60 0.66 4.49
C LEU A 50 -3.19 1.37 5.71
N TYR A 51 -3.08 0.73 6.86
CA TYR A 51 -3.38 1.33 8.15
C TYR A 51 -2.13 2.06 8.64
N PRO A 52 -2.15 3.40 8.72
CA PRO A 52 -0.98 4.20 9.04
C PRO A 52 -0.59 4.08 10.52
N SER A 53 -1.52 3.69 11.39
CA SER A 53 -1.20 3.27 12.76
C SER A 53 -0.49 1.92 12.71
N GLY A 54 0.84 1.94 12.90
CA GLY A 54 1.67 0.74 12.85
C GLY A 54 2.01 0.26 11.44
N GLY A 55 1.78 1.05 10.39
CA GLY A 55 2.26 0.74 9.04
C GLY A 55 1.91 -0.66 8.52
N THR A 56 0.66 -1.08 8.72
CA THR A 56 0.19 -2.42 8.36
C THR A 56 -0.57 -2.39 7.04
N LEU A 57 -0.15 -3.18 6.06
CA LEU A 57 -0.87 -3.38 4.80
C LEU A 57 -1.78 -4.62 4.89
N ARG A 58 -3.04 -4.47 4.52
CA ARG A 58 -4.02 -5.56 4.49
C ARG A 58 -4.63 -5.77 3.11
N ASP A 59 -5.06 -7.00 2.85
CA ASP A 59 -5.80 -7.37 1.64
C ASP A 59 -7.31 -7.08 1.76
N ALA A 60 -8.07 -7.44 0.71
CA ALA A 60 -9.54 -7.33 0.65
C ALA A 60 -10.27 -8.10 1.77
N ASN A 61 -9.65 -9.14 2.32
CA ASN A 61 -10.20 -9.97 3.39
C ASN A 61 -9.69 -9.55 4.78
N PHE A 62 -9.01 -8.39 4.87
CA PHE A 62 -8.38 -7.85 6.06
C PHE A 62 -7.27 -8.71 6.67
N ASN A 63 -6.72 -9.66 5.91
CA ASN A 63 -5.51 -10.38 6.31
C ASN A 63 -4.31 -9.44 6.26
N ILE A 64 -3.35 -9.63 7.16
CA ILE A 64 -2.10 -8.87 7.15
C ILE A 64 -1.24 -9.42 6.02
N VAL A 65 -0.90 -8.54 5.07
CA VAL A 65 -0.02 -8.86 3.95
C VAL A 65 1.42 -8.57 4.33
N PHE A 66 1.68 -7.40 4.91
CA PHE A 66 2.95 -7.11 5.57
C PHE A 66 2.82 -5.97 6.60
N TYR A 67 3.85 -5.86 7.43
CA TYR A 67 4.01 -4.81 8.44
C TYR A 67 5.37 -4.11 8.26
N SER A 68 5.39 -2.78 8.32
CA SER A 68 6.63 -2.00 8.38
C SER A 68 6.43 -0.69 9.13
N SER A 69 7.23 -0.48 10.18
CA SER A 69 7.23 0.75 10.96
C SER A 69 7.63 2.00 10.17
N LYS A 70 8.23 1.84 8.98
CA LYS A 70 8.51 2.97 8.06
C LYS A 70 7.24 3.69 7.61
N PHE A 71 6.12 2.96 7.52
CA PHE A 71 4.83 3.50 7.11
C PHE A 71 3.94 3.90 8.30
N ASP A 72 4.53 3.93 9.51
CA ASP A 72 3.83 4.36 10.72
C ASP A 72 3.82 5.90 10.82
N THR A 73 2.66 6.52 10.55
CA THR A 73 2.51 7.98 10.64
C THR A 73 2.67 8.52 12.05
N TYR A 74 2.49 7.67 13.08
CA TYR A 74 2.60 8.09 14.48
C TYR A 74 4.05 8.07 15.00
N ARG A 75 5.00 7.51 14.24
CA ARG A 75 6.44 7.52 14.56
C ARG A 75 7.26 8.48 13.70
N GLY A 76 6.61 9.32 12.88
CA GLY A 76 7.27 10.40 12.14
C GLY A 76 6.96 10.47 10.66
N PHE A 77 6.14 9.57 10.10
CA PHE A 77 5.72 9.67 8.70
C PHE A 77 4.64 10.75 8.54
N LYS A 78 5.01 11.90 7.95
CA LYS A 78 4.07 12.94 7.53
C LYS A 78 3.65 12.67 6.09
N VAL A 79 2.44 12.12 5.90
CA VAL A 79 1.79 12.16 4.58
C VAL A 79 1.61 13.63 4.23
N ARG A 80 2.20 14.07 3.11
CA ARG A 80 2.04 15.44 2.64
C ARG A 80 0.60 15.61 2.17
N THR A 81 -0.26 16.05 3.07
CA THR A 81 -1.59 16.52 2.73
C THR A 81 -1.42 17.84 1.96
N LYS A 82 -1.87 17.84 0.69
CA LYS A 82 -2.05 19.07 -0.08
C LYS A 82 -3.30 19.81 0.38
#